data_AF-D0UJV7-F1
#
_entry.id   AF-D0UJV7-F1
#
_cell.length_a   1.000
_cell.length_b   1.000
_cell.length_c   1.000
_cell.angle_alpha   90.00
_cell.angle_beta   90.00
_cell.angle_gamma   90.00
#
_symmetry.space_group_name_H-M   'P 1'
#
loop_
_entity.id
_entity.type
_entity.pdbx_description
1 polymer ?
#
loop_
_entity_poly.entity_id
_entity_poly.type
_entity_poly.pdbx_seq_one_letter_code
_entity_poly.pdbx_strand_id
1 'polypeptide(L)'
;SHGTRCAGEVAAARDNGVCGVGIAYGSRVAGIRMLDQPYMTDLIEANSMAHEPHLIDIYSASWGPTDDGATVDGPRNATMRAIVRGVNQGRGGRGSIYVWASGDGGEE
;
A
#
# COMPACT_ATOMS: atom_id res chain seq x y z
N SER A 1 1.06 -0.56 14.61
CA SER A 1 -0.39 -0.78 14.78
C SER A 1 -1.13 -0.66 13.45
N HIS A 2 -1.03 0.47 12.76
CA HIS A 2 -1.75 0.78 11.52
C HIS A 2 -1.81 -0.37 10.49
N GLY A 3 -0.66 -0.82 9.96
CA GLY A 3 -0.65 -1.88 8.94
C GLY A 3 -1.27 -3.22 9.36
N THR A 4 -1.24 -3.57 10.65
CA THR A 4 -1.90 -4.78 11.16
C THR A 4 -3.43 -4.66 11.13
N ARG A 5 -3.97 -3.46 11.37
CA ARG A 5 -5.42 -3.20 11.25
C ARG A 5 -5.87 -3.31 9.80
N CYS A 6 -5.17 -2.63 8.88
CA CYS A 6 -5.46 -2.69 7.44
C CYS A 6 -5.35 -4.12 6.89
N ALA A 7 -4.35 -4.90 7.33
CA ALA A 7 -4.23 -6.31 6.94
C ALA A 7 -5.44 -7.16 7.40
N GLY A 8 -5.97 -6.86 8.59
CA GLY A 8 -7.15 -7.53 9.12
C GLY A 8 -8.42 -7.25 8.32
N GLU A 9 -8.62 -6.01 7.87
CA GLU A 9 -9.77 -5.63 7.01
C GLU A 9 -9.80 -6.46 5.72
N VAL A 10 -8.63 -6.78 5.16
CA VAL A 10 -8.53 -7.57 3.92
C VAL A 10 -8.61 -9.06 4.19
N ALA A 11 -7.78 -9.59 5.08
CA ALA A 11 -7.48 -11.02 5.14
C ALA A 11 -7.52 -11.63 6.56
N ALA A 12 -8.21 -11.00 7.52
CA ALA A 12 -8.46 -11.66 8.80
C ALA A 12 -9.18 -12.99 8.59
N ALA A 13 -8.70 -14.03 9.28
CA ALA A 13 -9.19 -15.40 9.12
C ALA A 13 -10.65 -15.53 9.56
N ARG A 14 -11.40 -16.38 8.83
CA ARG A 14 -12.79 -16.70 9.16
C ARG A 14 -12.87 -17.94 10.07
N ASP A 15 -13.93 -18.02 10.87
CA ASP A 15 -14.34 -19.21 11.64
C ASP A 15 -13.27 -19.77 12.61
N ASN A 16 -12.37 -18.93 13.13
CA ASN A 16 -11.30 -19.35 14.06
C ASN A 16 -11.53 -18.91 15.52
N GLY A 17 -12.64 -18.23 15.81
CA GLY A 17 -12.98 -17.73 17.15
C GLY A 17 -12.13 -16.54 17.64
N VAL A 18 -11.40 -15.84 16.76
CA VAL A 18 -10.53 -14.71 17.11
C VAL A 18 -10.90 -13.46 16.31
N CYS A 19 -11.25 -12.36 17.00
CA CYS A 19 -11.57 -11.06 16.38
C CYS A 19 -12.73 -11.14 15.36
N GLY A 20 -12.63 -10.42 14.22
CA GLY A 20 -13.58 -10.45 13.11
C GLY A 20 -13.06 -11.19 11.87
N VAL A 21 -13.63 -10.92 10.69
CA VAL A 21 -13.27 -11.55 9.42
C VAL A 21 -12.92 -10.48 8.37
N GLY A 22 -11.92 -10.78 7.52
CA GLY A 22 -11.53 -9.91 6.41
C GLY A 22 -12.43 -10.11 5.19
N ILE A 23 -12.53 -9.08 4.34
CA ILE A 23 -13.35 -9.11 3.11
C ILE A 23 -12.95 -10.28 2.19
N ALA A 24 -11.65 -10.55 2.10
CA ALA A 24 -11.05 -11.63 1.33
C ALA A 24 -10.31 -12.61 2.25
N TYR A 25 -10.99 -13.15 3.27
CA TYR A 25 -10.42 -14.07 4.27
C TYR A 25 -9.68 -15.32 3.71
N GLY A 26 -9.87 -15.67 2.43
CA GLY A 26 -9.14 -16.74 1.74
C GLY A 26 -7.89 -16.29 0.98
N SER A 27 -7.59 -15.00 0.97
CA SER A 27 -6.41 -14.45 0.31
C SER A 27 -5.16 -14.57 1.19
N ARG A 28 -3.99 -14.34 0.58
CA ARG A 28 -2.75 -14.14 1.32
C ARG A 28 -2.54 -12.64 1.55
N VAL A 29 -1.82 -12.30 2.61
CA VAL A 29 -1.42 -10.92 2.91
C VAL A 29 0.09 -10.85 3.14
N ALA A 30 0.72 -9.82 2.60
CA ALA A 30 2.13 -9.49 2.81
C ALA A 30 2.22 -8.08 3.41
N GLY A 31 3.13 -7.89 4.37
CA GLY A 31 3.37 -6.58 4.99
C GLY A 31 4.72 -6.02 4.57
N ILE A 32 4.74 -4.83 3.97
CA ILE A 32 5.96 -4.10 3.61
C ILE A 32 6.13 -2.96 4.64
N ARG A 33 7.05 -3.14 5.60
CA ARG A 33 7.31 -2.14 6.64
C ARG A 33 8.25 -1.06 6.11
N MET A 34 7.66 0.04 5.63
CA MET A 34 8.40 1.14 5.00
C MET A 34 8.21 2.51 5.66
N LEU A 35 7.15 2.72 6.46
CA LEU A 35 6.85 4.01 7.10
C LEU A 35 7.60 4.26 8.42
N ASP A 36 8.16 3.21 9.02
CA ASP A 36 8.87 3.32 10.29
C ASP A 36 10.36 3.64 10.04
N GLN A 37 10.60 4.80 9.44
CA GLN A 37 11.92 5.26 9.02
C GLN A 37 12.16 6.67 9.58
N PRO A 38 13.41 7.02 9.93
CA PRO A 38 13.72 8.37 10.41
C PRO A 38 13.34 9.46 9.40
N TYR A 39 13.50 9.14 8.11
CA TYR A 39 13.09 9.99 6.99
C TYR A 39 12.59 9.10 5.84
N MET A 40 11.48 9.49 5.24
CA MET A 40 11.00 8.87 4.02
C MET A 40 11.79 9.37 2.82
N THR A 41 12.17 8.45 1.93
CA THR A 41 12.92 8.76 0.71
C THR A 41 12.25 8.14 -0.51
N ASP A 42 12.45 8.76 -1.68
CA ASP A 42 11.98 8.25 -2.98
C ASP A 42 12.38 6.78 -3.21
N LEU A 43 13.58 6.37 -2.78
CA LEU A 43 14.02 4.98 -2.94
C LEU A 43 13.25 3.99 -2.05
N ILE A 44 12.87 4.40 -0.84
CA ILE A 44 12.10 3.54 0.08
C ILE A 44 10.69 3.33 -0.50
N GLU A 45 10.06 4.40 -0.98
CA GLU A 45 8.77 4.34 -1.69
C GLU A 45 8.86 3.47 -2.95
N ALA A 46 9.85 3.72 -3.82
CA ALA A 46 10.04 2.98 -5.06
C ALA A 46 10.25 1.48 -4.82
N ASN A 47 11.10 1.12 -3.87
CA ASN A 47 11.35 -0.28 -3.51
C ASN A 47 10.10 -0.95 -2.96
N SER A 48 9.29 -0.21 -2.19
CA SER A 48 8.02 -0.72 -1.65
C SER A 48 6.99 -0.96 -2.76
N MET A 49 6.85 -0.02 -3.70
CA MET A 49 5.89 -0.13 -4.81
C MET A 49 6.31 -1.12 -5.89
N ALA A 50 7.59 -1.49 -5.96
CA ALA A 50 8.13 -2.48 -6.87
C ALA A 50 8.40 -3.85 -6.20
N HIS A 51 8.02 -4.05 -4.94
CA HIS A 51 8.31 -5.28 -4.23
C HIS A 51 7.47 -6.44 -4.76
N GLU A 52 8.13 -7.51 -5.24
CA GLU A 52 7.49 -8.77 -5.67
C GLU A 52 6.26 -8.61 -6.60
N PRO A 53 6.36 -7.88 -7.73
CA PRO A 53 5.20 -7.48 -8.56
C PRO A 53 4.58 -8.63 -9.34
N HIS A 54 5.19 -9.82 -9.33
CA HIS A 54 4.64 -11.04 -9.92
C HIS A 54 4.01 -11.97 -8.89
N LEU A 55 4.19 -11.70 -7.59
CA LEU A 55 3.58 -12.44 -6.48
C LEU A 55 2.50 -11.63 -5.78
N ILE A 56 2.68 -10.30 -5.68
CA ILE A 56 1.71 -9.37 -5.12
C ILE A 56 0.81 -8.83 -6.22
N ASP A 57 -0.48 -9.10 -6.11
CA ASP A 57 -1.48 -8.60 -7.06
C ASP A 57 -1.92 -7.16 -6.75
N ILE A 58 -2.11 -6.84 -5.47
CA ILE A 58 -2.70 -5.59 -5.00
C ILE A 58 -1.79 -4.98 -3.92
N TYR A 59 -1.44 -3.72 -4.10
CA TYR A 59 -0.77 -2.87 -3.12
C TYR A 59 -1.80 -1.91 -2.53
N SER A 60 -2.01 -1.98 -1.21
CA SER A 60 -2.88 -1.05 -0.48
C SER A 60 -2.02 -0.09 0.32
N ALA A 61 -2.17 1.20 0.07
CA ALA A 61 -1.36 2.25 0.68
C ALA A 61 -2.26 3.37 1.24
N SER A 62 -1.98 3.75 2.48
CA SER A 62 -2.62 4.86 3.19
C SER A 62 -1.54 5.75 3.79
N TRP A 63 -0.77 6.37 2.89
CA TRP A 63 0.28 7.34 3.20
C TRP A 63 0.39 8.34 2.04
N GLY A 64 0.98 9.51 2.28
CA GLY A 64 1.09 10.55 1.29
C GLY A 64 1.77 11.80 1.86
N PRO A 65 1.68 12.94 1.16
CA PRO A 65 2.03 14.24 1.72
C PRO A 65 1.23 14.54 3.00
N THR A 66 1.67 15.54 3.76
CA THR A 66 0.95 15.99 4.96
C THR A 66 -0.44 16.49 4.60
N ASP A 67 -1.45 16.00 5.31
CA ASP A 67 -2.86 16.39 5.17
C ASP A 67 -3.18 17.70 5.92
N ASP A 68 -2.44 18.78 5.64
CA ASP A 68 -2.58 20.09 6.31
C ASP A 68 -3.35 21.15 5.49
N GLY A 69 -3.84 20.78 4.30
CA GLY A 69 -4.51 21.70 3.37
C GLY A 69 -3.59 22.75 2.74
N ALA A 70 -2.27 22.67 2.96
CA ALA A 70 -1.27 23.62 2.50
C ALA A 70 -0.12 22.97 1.71
N THR A 71 0.10 21.66 1.90
CA THR A 71 1.17 20.90 1.27
C THR A 71 0.77 20.42 -0.12
N VAL A 72 1.62 20.69 -1.11
CA VAL A 72 1.53 20.11 -2.46
C VAL A 72 2.82 19.34 -2.71
N ASP A 73 2.76 18.01 -2.65
CA ASP A 73 3.87 17.12 -2.98
C ASP A 73 3.35 15.83 -3.64
N GLY A 74 4.25 15.01 -4.14
CA GLY A 74 3.90 13.76 -4.79
C GLY A 74 5.10 12.84 -5.00
N PRO A 75 4.87 11.67 -5.62
CA PRO A 75 5.93 10.70 -5.88
C PRO A 75 7.05 11.31 -6.71
N ARG A 76 8.29 11.09 -6.26
CA ARG A 76 9.50 11.50 -6.95
C ARG A 76 9.83 10.50 -8.08
N ASN A 77 10.93 10.72 -8.79
CA ASN A 77 11.23 10.04 -10.04
C ASN A 77 11.38 8.51 -9.92
N ALA A 78 11.94 7.99 -8.83
CA ALA A 78 12.10 6.55 -8.65
C ALA A 78 10.74 5.88 -8.37
N THR A 79 9.94 6.46 -7.48
CA THR A 79 8.58 5.97 -7.17
C THR A 79 7.69 5.99 -8.41
N MET A 80 7.72 7.08 -9.19
CA MET A 80 6.97 7.17 -10.43
C MET A 80 7.36 6.08 -11.43
N ARG A 81 8.67 5.82 -11.62
CA ARG A 81 9.12 4.72 -12.48
C ARG A 81 8.71 3.35 -11.95
N ALA A 82 8.75 3.14 -10.64
CA ALA A 82 8.33 1.90 -10.00
C ALA A 82 6.85 1.61 -10.28
N ILE A 83 5.98 2.60 -10.08
CA ILE A 83 4.53 2.49 -10.34
C ILE A 83 4.26 2.26 -11.83
N VAL A 84 4.89 3.07 -12.72
CA VAL A 84 4.76 2.89 -14.18
C VAL A 84 5.19 1.49 -14.61
N ARG A 85 6.29 0.97 -14.05
CA ARG A 85 6.71 -0.41 -14.33
C ARG A 85 5.70 -1.41 -13.78
N GLY A 86 5.20 -1.21 -12.56
CA GLY A 86 4.20 -2.06 -11.93
C GLY A 86 2.93 -2.21 -12.77
N VAL A 87 2.35 -1.10 -13.25
CA VAL A 87 1.12 -1.13 -14.06
C VAL A 87 1.33 -1.73 -15.45
N ASN A 88 2.55 -1.69 -16.00
CA ASN A 88 2.84 -2.24 -17.34
C ASN A 88 3.37 -3.68 -17.32
N GLN A 89 4.07 -4.09 -16.26
CA GLN A 89 4.82 -5.35 -16.22
C GLN A 89 4.41 -6.26 -15.05
N GLY A 90 3.81 -5.71 -14.00
CA GLY A 90 3.34 -6.46 -12.83
C GLY A 90 2.30 -7.51 -13.22
N ARG A 91 2.17 -8.54 -12.38
CA ARG A 91 1.22 -9.66 -12.53
C ARG A 91 1.34 -10.35 -13.89
N GLY A 92 2.59 -10.45 -14.37
CA GLY A 92 2.90 -11.06 -15.67
C GLY A 92 2.43 -10.23 -16.85
N GLY A 93 2.51 -8.90 -16.74
CA GLY A 93 2.06 -7.95 -17.77
C GLY A 93 0.58 -7.55 -17.69
N ARG A 94 -0.15 -7.96 -16.66
CA ARG A 94 -1.54 -7.55 -16.41
C ARG A 94 -1.65 -6.22 -15.67
N GLY A 95 -0.57 -5.78 -15.05
CA GLY A 95 -0.48 -4.56 -14.27
C GLY A 95 -0.83 -4.75 -12.80
N SER A 96 0.11 -4.38 -11.94
CA SER A 96 -0.11 -4.26 -10.49
C SER A 96 -1.27 -3.31 -10.19
N ILE A 97 -2.08 -3.65 -9.20
CA ILE A 97 -3.19 -2.81 -8.75
C ILE A 97 -2.71 -2.01 -7.54
N TYR A 98 -2.72 -0.68 -7.65
CA TYR A 98 -2.41 0.22 -6.54
C TYR A 98 -3.71 0.85 -6.04
N VAL A 99 -4.05 0.61 -4.78
CA VAL A 99 -5.20 1.20 -4.09
C VAL A 99 -4.66 2.20 -3.07
N TRP A 100 -5.20 3.42 -3.09
CA TRP A 100 -4.72 4.52 -2.27
C TRP A 100 -5.86 5.16 -1.48
N ALA A 101 -5.61 5.48 -0.21
CA ALA A 101 -6.48 6.37 0.55
C ALA A 101 -6.38 7.80 0.01
N SER A 102 -7.47 8.57 0.07
CA SER A 102 -7.53 9.94 -0.47
C SER A 102 -6.82 10.99 0.39
N GLY A 103 -6.51 10.68 1.65
CA GLY A 103 -6.05 11.63 2.66
C GLY A 103 -7.14 11.95 3.68
N ASP A 104 -6.70 12.39 4.86
CA ASP A 104 -7.53 12.65 6.04
C ASP A 104 -7.69 14.16 6.34
N GLY A 105 -7.32 15.04 5.40
CA GLY A 105 -7.29 16.50 5.57
C GLY A 105 -8.60 17.24 5.34
N GLY A 106 -9.73 16.52 5.26
CA GLY A 106 -11.06 17.13 5.16
C GLY A 106 -11.48 17.80 6.47
N GLU A 107 -12.42 18.74 6.38
CA GLU A 107 -13.13 19.25 7.58
C GLU A 107 -14.07 18.14 8.11
N GLU A 108 -14.26 18.06 9.43
CA GLU A 108 -15.33 17.25 10.03
C GLU A 108 -16.73 17.76 9.66
#